data_AF-A0A6I1JW70-F1
#
_entry.id   AF-A0A6I1JW70-F1
#
_cell.length_a   1.000
_cell.length_b   1.000
_cell.length_c   1.000
_cell.angle_alpha   90.00
_cell.angle_beta   90.00
_cell.angle_gamma   90.00
#
_symmetry.space_group_name_H-M   'P 1'
#
loop_
_entity.id
_entity.type
_entity.pdbx_description
1 polymer ?
#
loop_
_entity_poly.entity_id
_entity_poly.type
_entity_poly.pdbx_seq_one_letter_code
_entity_poly.pdbx_strand_id
1 'polypeptide(L)' 'GDRRLFNQYGIMLVNPQRHPHVKQADAQAFIDWVVGPEGQKAIADYTINGQQLFFANASETGA' A
#
# COMPACT_ATOMS: atom_id res chain seq x y z
N GLY A 1 -13.17 11.15 -11.46
CA GLY A 1 -13.98 11.69 -10.34
C GLY A 1 -13.36 12.97 -9.82
N ASP A 2 -13.94 13.58 -8.80
CA ASP A 2 -13.34 14.74 -8.11
C ASP A 2 -12.03 14.32 -7.42
N ARG A 3 -10.92 14.97 -7.78
CA ARG A 3 -9.58 14.66 -7.25
C ARG A 3 -9.49 14.80 -5.73
N ARG A 4 -10.30 15.66 -5.13
CA ARG A 4 -10.32 15.91 -3.67
C ARG A 4 -10.96 14.77 -2.88
N LEU A 5 -11.75 13.95 -3.56
CA LEU A 5 -12.42 12.79 -2.97
C LEU A 5 -11.64 11.50 -3.19
N PHE A 6 -10.42 11.57 -3.74
CA PHE A 6 -9.56 10.41 -3.86
C PHE A 6 -9.11 9.96 -2.47
N ASN A 7 -9.51 8.74 -2.11
CA ASN A 7 -9.17 8.14 -0.83
C ASN A 7 -7.86 7.36 -0.96
N GLN A 8 -6.75 8.07 -0.79
CA GLN A 8 -5.40 7.53 -0.91
C GLN A 8 -4.98 6.76 0.34
N TYR A 9 -4.26 5.67 0.14
CA TYR A 9 -3.74 4.82 1.20
C TYR A 9 -2.22 4.81 1.15
N GLY A 10 -1.60 5.01 2.32
CA GLY A 10 -0.14 4.95 2.49
C GLY A 10 0.25 3.94 3.55
N ILE A 11 1.46 3.39 3.43
CA ILE A 11 2.07 2.52 4.44
C ILE A 11 3.28 3.25 5.01
N MET A 12 3.43 3.24 6.33
CA MET A 12 4.52 3.89 7.03
C MET A 12 5.21 2.91 7.98
N LEU A 13 6.52 2.75 7.82
CA LEU A 13 7.35 2.03 8.77
C LEU A 13 7.44 2.82 10.08
N VAL A 14 7.05 2.20 11.19
CA VAL A 14 7.22 2.79 12.53
C VAL A 14 8.71 2.95 12.82
N ASN A 15 9.11 4.12 13.32
CA ASN A 15 10.52 4.44 13.57
C ASN A 15 11.15 3.46 14.60
N PRO A 16 12.12 2.61 14.19
CA PRO A 16 12.71 1.60 15.06
C PRO A 16 13.67 2.19 16.11
N GLN A 17 14.23 3.39 15.87
CA GLN A 17 15.06 4.08 16.86
C GLN A 17 14.22 4.55 18.05
N ARG A 18 12.94 4.91 17.82
CA ARG A 18 11.99 5.30 18.87
C ARG A 18 11.27 4.09 19.47
N HIS A 19 11.11 3.02 18.70
CA HIS A 19 10.39 1.81 19.10
C HIS A 19 11.25 0.56 18.81
N PRO A 20 12.18 0.19 19.70
CA PRO A 20 13.16 -0.88 19.43
C PRO A 20 12.58 -2.28 19.23
N HIS A 21 11.32 -2.50 19.63
CA HIS A 21 10.61 -3.77 19.44
C HIS A 21 9.96 -3.91 18.06
N VAL A 22 10.02 -2.87 17.22
CA VAL A 22 9.50 -2.92 15.84
C VAL A 22 10.31 -3.94 15.04
N LYS A 23 9.59 -4.84 14.35
CA LYS A 23 10.18 -5.79 13.42
C LYS A 23 10.49 -5.11 12.09
N GLN A 24 11.57 -4.32 12.07
CA GLN A 24 11.92 -3.48 10.92
C GLN A 24 12.03 -4.27 9.62
N ALA A 25 12.71 -5.42 9.64
CA ALA A 25 12.91 -6.25 8.46
C ALA A 25 11.58 -6.77 7.89
N ASP A 26 10.70 -7.31 8.73
CA ASP A 26 9.39 -7.82 8.31
C ASP A 26 8.51 -6.70 7.75
N ALA A 27 8.53 -5.53 8.38
CA ALA A 27 7.77 -4.37 7.92
C ALA A 27 8.28 -3.84 6.58
N GLN A 28 9.60 -3.80 6.36
CA GLN A 28 10.17 -3.43 5.06
C GLN A 28 9.81 -4.45 3.98
N ALA A 29 9.91 -5.76 4.29
CA ALA A 29 9.52 -6.81 3.35
C ALA A 29 8.04 -6.70 2.94
N PHE A 30 7.15 -6.34 3.88
CA PHE A 30 5.76 -6.07 3.57
C PHE A 30 5.59 -4.83 2.67
N ILE A 31 6.27 -3.71 2.97
CA ILE A 31 6.24 -2.50 2.15
C ILE A 31 6.70 -2.82 0.72
N ASP A 32 7.84 -3.49 0.59
CA ASP A 32 8.43 -3.86 -0.70
C ASP A 32 7.49 -4.75 -1.53
N TRP A 33 6.83 -5.71 -0.87
CA TRP A 33 5.82 -6.54 -1.52
C TRP A 33 4.61 -5.72 -1.98
N VAL A 34 4.06 -4.85 -1.12
CA VAL A 34 2.87 -4.05 -1.44
C VAL A 34 3.12 -3.12 -2.63
N VAL A 35 4.27 -2.43 -2.65
CA VAL A 35 4.61 -1.50 -3.75
C VAL A 35 5.12 -2.23 -5.00
N GLY A 36 5.53 -3.49 -4.86
CA GLY A 36 6.02 -4.32 -5.95
C GLY A 36 4.91 -4.87 -6.88
N PRO A 37 5.29 -5.49 -8.00
CA PRO A 37 4.34 -5.98 -9.00
C PRO A 37 3.29 -6.94 -8.45
N GLU A 38 3.67 -7.81 -7.53
CA GLU A 38 2.77 -8.79 -6.91
C GLU A 38 1.72 -8.13 -6.02
N GLY A 39 2.12 -7.20 -5.14
CA GLY A 39 1.20 -6.47 -4.28
C GLY A 39 0.26 -5.58 -5.09
N GLN A 40 0.78 -4.86 -6.09
CA GLN A 40 -0.05 -4.03 -6.98
C GLN A 40 -1.07 -4.87 -7.76
N LYS A 41 -0.69 -6.07 -8.21
CA LYS A 41 -1.62 -7.03 -8.84
C LYS A 41 -2.69 -7.51 -7.85
N ALA A 42 -2.29 -7.91 -6.63
CA ALA A 42 -3.22 -8.37 -5.61
C ALA A 42 -4.27 -7.30 -5.25
N ILE A 43 -3.87 -6.02 -5.20
CA ILE A 43 -4.77 -4.88 -4.98
C ILE A 43 -5.75 -4.73 -6.15
N ALA A 44 -5.26 -4.76 -7.39
CA ALA A 44 -6.08 -4.56 -8.58
C ALA A 44 -7.06 -5.71 -8.85
N ASP A 45 -6.68 -6.94 -8.48
CA ASP A 45 -7.51 -8.13 -8.65
C ASP A 45 -8.57 -8.29 -7.54
N TYR A 46 -8.48 -7.51 -6.46
CA TYR A 46 -9.42 -7.62 -5.33
C TYR A 46 -10.82 -7.13 -5.72
N THR A 47 -11.79 -8.03 -5.62
CA THR A 47 -13.19 -7.74 -5.95
C THR A 47 -14.14 -8.21 -4.86
N ILE A 48 -15.26 -7.51 -4.70
CA ILE A 48 -16.42 -7.95 -3.93
C ILE A 48 -17.63 -7.91 -4.86
N ASN A 49 -18.39 -9.01 -4.94
CA ASN A 49 -19.54 -9.15 -5.85
C ASN A 49 -19.18 -8.83 -7.32
N GLY A 50 -17.96 -9.17 -7.74
CA GLY A 50 -17.45 -8.91 -9.10
C GLY A 50 -17.05 -7.46 -9.38
N GLN A 51 -17.07 -6.57 -8.38
CA GLN A 51 -16.64 -5.17 -8.52
C GLN A 51 -15.26 -4.96 -7.91
N GLN A 52 -14.36 -4.35 -8.68
CA GLN A 52 -13.06 -3.88 -8.20
C GLN A 52 -13.24 -2.72 -7.21
N LEU A 53 -12.62 -2.84 -6.04
CA LEU A 53 -12.74 -1.82 -4.98
C LEU A 53 -11.52 -0.93 -4.82
N PHE A 54 -10.35 -1.41 -5.22
CA PHE A 54 -9.09 -0.70 -5.06
C PHE A 54 -8.34 -0.57 -6.38
N PHE A 55 -7.61 0.52 -6.52
CA PHE A 55 -6.83 0.86 -7.71
C PHE A 55 -5.40 1.11 -7.27
N ALA A 56 -4.49 0.26 -7.71
CA ALA A 56 -3.10 0.28 -7.29
C ALA A 56 -2.35 1.41 -8.02
N ASN A 57 -1.59 2.23 -7.28
CA ASN A 57 -0.94 3.43 -7.79
C ASN A 57 0.45 3.70 -7.18
N ALA A 58 1.18 2.66 -6.74
CA ALA A 58 2.47 2.84 -6.07
C ALA A 58 3.53 3.54 -6.95
N SER A 59 3.39 3.52 -8.28
CA SER A 59 4.28 4.22 -9.21
C SER A 59 3.86 5.66 -9.52
N GLU A 60 2.72 6.13 -9.01
CA GLU A 60 2.22 7.48 -9.28
C GLU A 60 2.77 8.48 -8.27
N THR A 61 3.59 9.42 -8.75
CA THR A 61 4.14 10.49 -7.90
C THR A 61 3.02 11.40 -7.37
N GLY A 62 2.87 11.48 -6.04
CA GLY A 62 1.86 12.31 -5.39
C GLY A 62 0.47 11.68 -5.35
N ALA A 63 0.38 10.38 -5.60
CA ALA A 63 -0.67 9.53 -5.04
C ALA A 63 -0.65 9.60 -3.50
#